data_AF-A0A1H7ZPL1-F1
#
_entry.id   AF-A0A1H7ZPL1-F1
#
_cell.length_a   1.000
_cell.length_b   1.000
_cell.length_c   1.000
_cell.angle_alpha   90.00
_cell.angle_beta   90.00
_cell.angle_gamma   90.00
#
_symmetry.space_group_name_H-M   'P 1'
#
loop_
_entity.id
_entity.type
_entity.pdbx_description
1 polymer ?
#
loop_
_entity_poly.entity_id
_entity_poly.type
_entity_poly.pdbx_seq_one_letter_code
_entity_poly.pdbx_strand_id
1 'polypeptide(L)'
;MTVQRIAGGGNNDTRVLVRQGSTEVKIETSPVSRGTVDPIELRPVTDAVADTFGFAKMQVVAFEDLFGGKLHATVDRQHPRDLFDVKLRYENEGLTDALFRTFLIYVASSGRPPHELIKPSISEIDDTFAKEFEGMTVRPVSLSELKDARAANQRPARTARLLSEGWALPPCEHPLLCGCGPGG
;
A
#
# COMPACT_ATOMS: atom_id res chain seq x y z
N MET A 1 -27.16 -2.43 -18.93
CA MET A 1 -26.05 -2.54 -17.96
C MET A 1 -25.84 -4.02 -17.70
N THR A 2 -24.59 -4.50 -17.76
CA THR A 2 -24.25 -5.88 -17.41
C THR A 2 -23.31 -5.88 -16.20
N VAL A 3 -23.45 -6.89 -15.34
CA VAL A 3 -22.63 -7.09 -14.15
C VAL A 3 -22.14 -8.53 -14.16
N GLN A 4 -20.83 -8.72 -14.13
CA GLN A 4 -20.21 -10.04 -14.20
C GLN A 4 -19.16 -10.18 -13.09
N ARG A 5 -19.15 -11.31 -12.38
CA ARG A 5 -18.01 -11.69 -11.54
C ARG A 5 -16.89 -12.20 -12.44
N ILE A 6 -15.67 -11.73 -12.20
CA ILE A 6 -14.49 -12.11 -12.97
C ILE A 6 -13.36 -12.50 -12.01
N ALA A 7 -12.42 -13.30 -12.50
CA ALA A 7 -11.24 -13.70 -11.74
C ALA A 7 -10.37 -12.49 -11.36
N GLY A 8 -9.98 -12.42 -10.09
CA GLY A 8 -8.97 -11.51 -9.57
C GLY A 8 -7.60 -12.17 -9.40
N GLY A 9 -6.72 -11.53 -8.62
CA GLY A 9 -5.44 -12.14 -8.26
C GLY A 9 -5.65 -13.46 -7.50
N GLY A 10 -4.94 -14.51 -7.88
CA GLY A 10 -5.03 -15.83 -7.21
C GLY A 10 -6.18 -16.73 -7.65
N ASN A 11 -6.76 -16.52 -8.85
CA ASN A 11 -7.81 -17.37 -9.46
C ASN A 11 -9.15 -17.46 -8.72
N ASN A 12 -9.42 -16.55 -7.78
CA ASN A 12 -10.74 -16.42 -7.14
C ASN A 12 -11.55 -15.31 -7.80
N ASP A 13 -12.88 -15.41 -7.80
CA ASP A 13 -13.82 -14.39 -8.30
C ASP A 13 -13.88 -13.16 -7.36
N THR A 14 -12.75 -12.48 -7.17
CA THR A 14 -12.60 -11.30 -6.30
C THR A 14 -12.80 -9.98 -7.04
N ARG A 15 -13.33 -10.02 -8.26
CA ARG A 15 -13.61 -8.82 -9.06
C ARG A 15 -15.02 -8.84 -9.62
N VAL A 16 -15.61 -7.65 -9.73
CA VAL A 16 -16.89 -7.41 -10.40
C VAL A 16 -16.65 -6.44 -11.54
N LEU A 17 -17.10 -6.82 -12.73
CA LEU A 17 -17.04 -6.00 -13.93
C LEU A 17 -18.42 -5.48 -14.27
N VAL A 18 -18.56 -4.17 -14.28
CA VAL A 18 -19.78 -3.47 -14.63
C VAL A 18 -19.59 -2.79 -15.98
N ARG A 19 -20.49 -3.06 -16.94
CA ARG A 19 -20.47 -2.40 -18.26
C ARG A 19 -21.78 -1.69 -18.57
N GLN A 20 -21.67 -0.48 -19.09
CA GLN A 20 -22.78 0.31 -19.61
C GLN A 20 -22.32 1.09 -20.84
N GLY A 21 -22.85 0.73 -22.02
CA GLY A 21 -22.39 1.33 -23.28
C GLY A 21 -20.91 1.04 -23.52
N SER A 22 -20.12 2.09 -23.77
CA SER A 22 -18.66 2.04 -23.91
C SER A 22 -17.89 2.15 -22.58
N THR A 23 -18.58 2.32 -21.45
CA THR A 23 -17.95 2.46 -20.13
C THR A 23 -17.85 1.11 -19.44
N GLU A 24 -16.66 0.84 -18.88
CA GLU A 24 -16.36 -0.34 -18.08
C GLU A 24 -15.78 0.08 -16.72
N VAL A 25 -16.34 -0.45 -15.64
CA VAL A 25 -15.86 -0.25 -14.26
C VAL A 25 -15.50 -1.59 -13.66
N LYS A 26 -14.24 -1.73 -13.25
CA LYS A 26 -13.73 -2.92 -12.57
C LYS A 26 -13.63 -2.64 -11.08
N ILE A 27 -14.44 -3.37 -10.30
CA ILE A 27 -14.43 -3.34 -8.84
C ILE A 27 -13.62 -4.55 -8.38
N GLU A 28 -12.63 -4.35 -7.53
CA GLU A 28 -11.79 -5.42 -6.97
C GLU A 28 -11.96 -5.45 -5.45
N THR A 29 -12.21 -6.64 -4.92
CA THR A 29 -12.21 -6.88 -3.48
C THR A 29 -10.89 -7.54 -3.10
N SER A 30 -10.15 -6.89 -2.21
CA SER A 30 -8.96 -7.48 -1.60
C SER A 30 -9.30 -7.82 -0.16
N PRO A 31 -9.54 -9.10 0.17
CA PRO A 31 -9.76 -9.47 1.55
C PRO A 31 -8.49 -9.18 2.35
N VAL A 32 -8.54 -8.16 3.20
CA VAL A 32 -7.48 -7.90 4.18
C VAL A 32 -7.72 -8.81 5.37
N SER A 33 -6.79 -9.72 5.65
CA SER A 33 -6.93 -10.66 6.77
C SER A 33 -6.81 -9.99 8.15
N ARG A 34 -6.58 -8.68 8.21
CA ARG A 34 -6.05 -7.98 9.39
C ARG A 34 -6.81 -6.71 9.78
N GLY A 35 -7.88 -6.37 9.06
CA GLY A 35 -8.61 -5.11 9.27
C GLY A 35 -7.78 -3.86 8.90
N THR A 36 -8.19 -2.71 9.43
CA THR A 36 -7.46 -1.43 9.38
C THR A 36 -6.85 -1.15 10.75
N VAL A 37 -5.72 -0.42 10.78
CA VAL A 37 -5.08 0.02 12.03
C VAL A 37 -5.88 1.15 12.67
N ASP A 38 -6.27 2.11 11.84
CA ASP A 38 -7.02 3.27 12.26
C ASP A 38 -8.51 3.11 11.89
N PRO A 39 -9.42 3.83 12.57
CA PRO A 39 -10.85 3.77 12.25
C PRO A 39 -11.14 4.24 10.82
N ILE A 40 -12.11 3.60 10.17
CA ILE A 40 -12.62 4.05 8.87
C ILE A 40 -13.24 5.46 8.97
N GLU A 41 -13.12 6.23 7.89
CA GLU A 41 -13.63 7.58 7.79
C GLU A 41 -14.77 7.66 6.76
N LEU A 42 -15.79 8.48 7.03
CA LEU A 42 -16.78 8.87 6.03
C LEU A 42 -16.23 10.05 5.23
N ARG A 43 -15.84 9.82 3.97
CA ARG A 43 -15.37 10.89 3.09
C ARG A 43 -16.40 11.26 2.02
N PRO A 44 -16.68 12.55 1.82
CA PRO A 44 -17.45 13.01 0.68
C PRO A 44 -16.64 12.87 -0.61
N VAL A 45 -17.35 12.79 -1.73
CA VAL A 45 -16.74 13.02 -3.05
C VAL A 45 -16.22 14.46 -3.16
N THR A 46 -15.30 14.71 -4.09
CA THR A 46 -14.80 16.06 -4.36
C THR A 46 -15.90 16.96 -4.92
N ASP A 47 -15.77 18.28 -4.76
CA ASP A 47 -16.74 19.26 -5.26
C ASP A 47 -17.00 19.08 -6.77
N ALA A 48 -15.94 18.86 -7.56
CA ALA A 48 -16.07 18.60 -9.00
C ALA A 48 -16.95 17.37 -9.32
N VAL A 49 -16.87 16.31 -8.52
CA VAL A 49 -17.72 15.12 -8.67
C VAL A 49 -19.14 15.42 -8.19
N ALA A 50 -19.29 16.13 -7.07
CA ALA A 50 -20.60 16.51 -6.54
C ALA A 50 -21.38 17.41 -7.51
N ASP A 51 -20.72 18.39 -8.12
CA ASP A 51 -21.32 19.33 -9.09
C ASP A 51 -21.76 18.61 -10.37
N THR A 52 -21.00 17.60 -10.79
CA THR A 52 -21.27 16.89 -12.06
C THR A 52 -22.27 15.74 -11.90
N PHE A 53 -22.17 14.98 -10.80
CA PHE A 53 -22.88 13.71 -10.62
C PHE A 53 -23.78 13.65 -9.38
N GLY A 54 -23.77 14.70 -8.55
CA GLY A 54 -24.47 14.75 -7.27
C GLY A 54 -23.59 14.35 -6.08
N PHE A 55 -23.99 14.82 -4.91
CA PHE A 55 -23.27 14.56 -3.66
C PHE A 55 -23.36 13.08 -3.24
N ALA A 56 -22.23 12.52 -2.81
CA ALA A 56 -22.15 11.21 -2.20
C ALA A 56 -21.08 11.17 -1.08
N LYS A 57 -21.24 10.23 -0.14
CA LYS A 57 -20.29 9.91 0.92
C LYS A 57 -20.07 8.40 0.96
N MET A 58 -18.86 7.99 1.26
CA MET A 58 -18.50 6.58 1.38
C MET A 58 -17.52 6.35 2.53
N GLN A 59 -17.56 5.15 3.08
CA GLN A 59 -16.54 4.68 4.01
C GLN A 59 -15.24 4.47 3.26
N VAL A 60 -14.18 5.08 3.75
CA VAL A 60 -12.82 4.91 3.24
C VAL A 60 -11.89 4.59 4.41
N VAL A 61 -10.77 3.96 4.12
CA VAL A 61 -9.73 3.75 5.13
C VAL A 61 -9.12 5.11 5.53
N ALA A 62 -8.62 5.18 6.76
CA ALA A 62 -7.89 6.34 7.24
C ALA A 62 -6.70 6.65 6.32
N PHE A 63 -6.22 7.89 6.39
CA PHE A 63 -5.09 8.34 5.58
C PHE A 63 -3.84 7.49 5.83
N GLU A 64 -3.55 7.18 7.09
CA GLU A 64 -2.41 6.40 7.56
C GLU A 64 -2.46 4.96 7.03
N ASP A 65 -3.63 4.32 7.04
CA ASP A 65 -3.83 2.98 6.45
C ASP A 65 -3.66 3.00 4.93
N LEU A 66 -4.24 3.99 4.24
CA LEU A 66 -4.13 4.13 2.79
C LEU A 66 -2.67 4.25 2.35
N PHE A 67 -1.93 5.17 2.97
CA PHE A 67 -0.55 5.43 2.60
C PHE A 67 0.43 4.42 3.21
N GLY A 68 0.15 3.89 4.40
CA GLY A 68 0.91 2.80 5.01
C GLY A 68 0.89 1.55 4.14
N GLY A 69 -0.27 1.21 3.58
CA GLY A 69 -0.41 0.15 2.58
C GLY A 69 0.37 0.42 1.29
N LYS A 70 0.38 1.66 0.78
CA LYS A 70 1.17 2.04 -0.40
C LYS A 70 2.69 1.96 -0.16
N LEU A 71 3.14 2.40 1.03
CA LEU A 71 4.54 2.27 1.45
C LEU A 71 4.95 0.80 1.56
N HIS A 72 4.11 -0.04 2.18
CA HIS A 72 4.31 -1.48 2.26
C HIS A 72 4.42 -2.13 0.87
N ALA A 73 3.46 -1.87 -0.02
CA ALA A 73 3.49 -2.38 -1.39
C ALA A 73 4.75 -1.94 -2.15
N THR A 74 5.21 -0.70 -1.92
CA THR A 74 6.43 -0.18 -2.54
C THR A 74 7.66 -0.96 -2.12
N VAL A 75 7.82 -1.26 -0.83
CA VAL A 75 9.00 -2.01 -0.35
C VAL A 75 8.89 -3.51 -0.64
N ASP A 76 7.68 -4.05 -0.79
CA ASP A 76 7.46 -5.45 -1.09
C ASP A 76 7.71 -5.77 -2.58
N ARG A 77 7.01 -5.10 -3.50
CA ARG A 77 7.03 -5.44 -4.94
C ARG A 77 7.68 -4.41 -5.85
N GLN A 78 7.91 -3.17 -5.38
CA GLN A 78 8.53 -2.08 -6.16
C GLN A 78 7.86 -1.82 -7.53
N HIS A 79 6.56 -2.02 -7.64
CA HIS A 79 5.84 -1.80 -8.90
C HIS A 79 5.85 -0.29 -9.25
N PRO A 80 6.02 0.11 -10.54
CA PRO A 80 6.02 1.52 -10.97
C PRO A 80 4.89 2.39 -10.41
N ARG A 81 3.64 1.88 -10.40
CA ARG A 81 2.48 2.52 -9.75
C ARG A 81 2.67 2.85 -8.26
N ASP A 82 3.22 1.93 -7.47
CA ASP A 82 3.43 2.17 -6.03
C ASP A 82 4.57 3.19 -5.81
N LEU A 83 5.62 3.10 -6.63
CA LEU A 83 6.73 4.06 -6.62
C LEU A 83 6.25 5.48 -6.97
N PHE A 84 5.36 5.59 -7.95
CA PHE A 84 4.74 6.87 -8.32
C PHE A 84 3.88 7.44 -7.18
N ASP A 85 3.04 6.60 -6.57
CA ASP A 85 2.21 6.98 -5.44
C ASP A 85 3.02 7.54 -4.25
N VAL A 86 4.14 6.88 -3.93
CA VAL A 86 5.05 7.31 -2.85
C VAL A 86 5.85 8.55 -3.25
N LYS A 87 6.26 8.68 -4.52
CA LYS A 87 6.92 9.88 -5.06
C LYS A 87 6.06 11.12 -4.85
N LEU A 88 4.80 11.08 -5.30
CA LEU A 88 3.86 12.19 -5.13
C LEU A 88 3.68 12.54 -3.65
N ARG A 89 3.66 11.56 -2.76
CA ARG A 89 3.48 11.83 -1.34
C ARG A 89 4.68 12.56 -0.72
N TYR A 90 5.90 12.19 -1.11
CA TYR A 90 7.11 12.84 -0.61
C TYR A 90 7.28 14.27 -1.11
N GLU A 91 6.81 14.56 -2.32
CA GLU A 91 6.85 15.91 -2.88
C GLU A 91 5.93 16.89 -2.14
N ASN A 92 4.88 16.40 -1.48
CA ASN A 92 3.83 17.25 -0.93
C ASN A 92 3.86 17.41 0.61
N GLU A 93 4.11 16.35 1.42
CA GLU A 93 3.87 16.48 2.88
C GLU A 93 4.76 15.62 3.80
N GLY A 94 5.82 14.95 3.29
CA GLY A 94 6.76 14.18 4.14
C GLY A 94 6.19 12.92 4.82
N LEU A 95 6.88 12.36 5.82
CA LEU A 95 6.48 11.13 6.56
C LEU A 95 6.22 11.46 8.04
N THR A 96 4.95 11.45 8.46
CA THR A 96 4.56 11.71 9.85
C THR A 96 4.80 10.49 10.74
N ASP A 97 4.78 10.69 12.07
CA ASP A 97 4.93 9.62 13.06
C ASP A 97 3.78 8.61 13.01
N ALA A 98 2.55 9.09 12.85
CA ALA A 98 1.37 8.23 12.73
C ALA A 98 1.46 7.33 11.49
N LEU A 99 1.72 7.93 10.32
CA LEU A 99 1.90 7.18 9.08
C LEU A 99 3.05 6.16 9.18
N PHE A 100 4.15 6.53 9.83
CA PHE A 100 5.28 5.62 10.03
C PHE A 100 4.94 4.43 10.93
N ARG A 101 4.21 4.64 12.02
CA ARG A 101 3.74 3.56 12.90
C ARG A 101 2.77 2.63 12.18
N THR A 102 1.81 3.17 11.42
CA THR A 102 0.88 2.36 10.63
C THR A 102 1.62 1.55 9.56
N PHE A 103 2.60 2.13 8.86
CA PHE A 103 3.48 1.39 7.95
C PHE A 103 4.22 0.23 8.65
N LEU A 104 4.76 0.45 9.85
CA LEU A 104 5.43 -0.59 10.63
C LEU A 104 4.49 -1.74 11.01
N ILE A 105 3.24 -1.45 11.37
CA ILE A 105 2.23 -2.48 11.66
C ILE A 105 1.95 -3.31 10.40
N TYR A 106 1.85 -2.68 9.23
CA TYR A 106 1.69 -3.39 7.95
C TYR A 106 2.90 -4.29 7.63
N VAL A 107 4.12 -3.81 7.89
CA VAL A 107 5.36 -4.60 7.74
C VAL A 107 5.38 -5.79 8.70
N ALA A 108 5.14 -5.56 10.00
CA ALA A 108 5.13 -6.61 11.03
C ALA A 108 4.05 -7.66 10.77
N SER A 109 2.96 -7.22 10.17
CA SER A 109 1.87 -8.11 9.79
C SER A 109 2.22 -8.93 8.55
N SER A 110 3.08 -8.44 7.65
CA SER A 110 3.35 -9.03 6.32
C SER A 110 3.70 -10.51 6.37
N GLY A 111 3.34 -11.25 5.31
CA GLY A 111 3.81 -12.63 5.13
C GLY A 111 5.31 -12.72 4.81
N ARG A 112 5.94 -11.59 4.47
CA ARG A 112 7.35 -11.48 4.16
C ARG A 112 8.15 -10.99 5.37
N PRO A 113 9.33 -11.55 5.67
CA PRO A 113 10.10 -11.17 6.85
C PRO A 113 10.39 -9.66 6.91
N PRO A 114 10.21 -8.99 8.08
CA PRO A 114 10.41 -7.55 8.20
C PRO A 114 11.77 -7.04 7.71
N HIS A 115 12.84 -7.82 7.95
CA HIS A 115 14.19 -7.42 7.53
C HIS A 115 14.34 -7.34 5.99
N GLU A 116 13.58 -8.13 5.23
CA GLU A 116 13.55 -8.03 3.76
C GLU A 116 12.75 -6.81 3.28
N LEU A 117 11.73 -6.39 4.03
CA LEU A 117 10.92 -5.22 3.68
C LEU A 117 11.60 -3.90 4.09
N ILE A 118 12.37 -3.92 5.18
CA ILE A 118 13.16 -2.76 5.64
C ILE A 118 14.40 -2.57 4.75
N LYS A 119 14.96 -3.67 4.22
CA LYS A 119 16.10 -3.67 3.28
C LYS A 119 15.77 -4.52 2.03
N PRO A 120 14.92 -4.01 1.14
CA PRO A 120 14.47 -4.77 -0.02
C PRO A 120 15.56 -4.89 -1.08
N SER A 121 15.62 -6.05 -1.74
CA SER A 121 16.43 -6.26 -2.95
C SER A 121 15.90 -5.38 -4.08
N ILE A 122 16.78 -4.75 -4.85
CA ILE A 122 16.40 -3.91 -5.98
C ILE A 122 15.75 -4.76 -7.09
N SER A 123 14.53 -4.42 -7.50
CA SER A 123 13.84 -5.07 -8.61
C SER A 123 14.13 -4.37 -9.95
N GLU A 124 14.31 -5.10 -11.04
CA GLU A 124 14.28 -4.50 -12.37
C GLU A 124 12.84 -4.15 -12.74
N ILE A 125 12.59 -2.90 -13.12
CA ILE A 125 11.22 -2.36 -13.32
C ILE A 125 10.96 -1.89 -14.75
N ASP A 126 11.95 -2.01 -15.64
CA ASP A 126 11.94 -1.47 -17.01
C ASP A 126 10.80 -2.09 -17.84
N ASP A 127 10.69 -3.42 -17.82
CA ASP A 127 9.62 -4.16 -18.51
C ASP A 127 8.23 -3.82 -17.96
N THR A 128 8.08 -3.84 -16.63
CA THR A 128 6.80 -3.54 -15.96
C THR A 128 6.41 -2.09 -16.17
N PHE A 129 7.37 -1.17 -16.23
CA PHE A 129 7.13 0.24 -16.54
C PHE A 129 6.53 0.38 -17.94
N ALA A 130 7.19 -0.19 -18.96
CA ALA A 130 6.74 -0.10 -20.34
C ALA A 130 5.37 -0.76 -20.57
N LYS A 131 5.11 -1.91 -19.92
CA LYS A 131 3.89 -2.69 -20.14
C LYS A 131 2.70 -2.23 -19.31
N GLU A 132 2.93 -1.75 -18.08
CA GLU A 132 1.88 -1.58 -17.08
C GLU A 132 1.79 -0.18 -16.47
N PHE A 133 2.62 0.78 -16.89
CA PHE A 133 2.60 2.13 -16.30
C PHE A 133 2.75 3.26 -17.33
N GLU A 134 3.50 3.06 -18.40
CA GLU A 134 3.67 4.07 -19.44
C GLU A 134 2.29 4.52 -20.00
N GLY A 135 2.06 5.84 -20.03
CA GLY A 135 0.79 6.43 -20.46
C GLY A 135 -0.34 6.44 -19.43
N MET A 136 -0.14 5.93 -18.20
CA MET A 136 -1.19 5.93 -17.16
C MET A 136 -1.39 7.27 -16.45
N THR A 137 -0.41 8.17 -16.48
CA THR A 137 -0.44 9.43 -15.72
C THR A 137 -0.72 10.62 -16.64
N VAL A 138 -1.45 11.62 -16.14
CA VAL A 138 -1.75 12.85 -16.89
C VAL A 138 -0.47 13.62 -17.22
N ARG A 139 0.45 13.70 -16.26
CA ARG A 139 1.81 14.20 -16.47
C ARG A 139 2.73 13.00 -16.70
N PRO A 140 3.47 12.96 -17.82
CA PRO A 140 4.44 11.90 -18.05
C PRO A 140 5.46 11.82 -16.91
N VAL A 141 5.83 10.59 -16.54
CA VAL A 141 6.83 10.29 -15.52
C VAL A 141 7.82 9.32 -16.14
N SER A 142 9.10 9.66 -16.08
CA SER A 142 10.16 8.82 -16.63
C SER A 142 10.49 7.63 -15.72
N LEU A 143 11.03 6.58 -16.32
CA LEU A 143 11.58 5.44 -15.58
C LEU A 143 12.68 5.87 -14.59
N SER A 144 13.54 6.81 -14.98
CA SER A 144 14.57 7.39 -14.11
C SER A 144 13.98 8.03 -12.86
N GLU A 145 12.90 8.81 -13.00
CA GLU A 145 12.24 9.43 -11.85
C GLU A 145 11.68 8.39 -10.86
N LEU A 146 11.19 7.25 -11.35
CA LEU A 146 10.73 6.17 -10.47
C LEU A 146 11.89 5.43 -9.80
N LYS A 147 13.01 5.24 -10.52
CA LYS A 147 14.25 4.69 -9.93
C LYS A 147 14.81 5.62 -8.84
N ASP A 148 14.72 6.93 -9.04
CA ASP A 148 15.10 7.94 -8.04
C ASP A 148 14.15 7.94 -6.83
N ALA A 149 12.84 7.86 -7.07
CA ALA A 149 11.84 7.75 -6.00
C ALA A 149 12.07 6.51 -5.13
N ARG A 150 12.41 5.37 -5.76
CA ARG A 150 12.83 4.16 -5.04
C ARG A 150 14.06 4.42 -4.17
N ALA A 151 15.11 4.97 -4.76
CA ALA A 151 16.35 5.25 -4.05
C ALA A 151 16.11 6.20 -2.86
N ALA A 152 15.27 7.22 -3.03
CA ALA A 152 14.85 8.14 -1.98
C ALA A 152 14.09 7.44 -0.85
N ASN A 153 13.21 6.49 -1.17
CA ASN A 153 12.46 5.71 -0.18
C ASN A 153 13.38 4.80 0.66
N GLN A 154 14.46 4.31 0.05
CA GLN A 154 15.44 3.39 0.67
C GLN A 154 16.60 4.12 1.37
N ARG A 155 16.59 5.46 1.48
CA ARG A 155 17.73 6.20 2.06
C ARG A 155 17.95 5.86 3.54
N PRO A 156 19.22 5.77 3.98
CA PRO A 156 19.59 5.45 5.36
C PRO A 156 18.99 6.38 6.41
N ALA A 157 18.58 7.61 6.12
CA ALA A 157 17.91 8.46 7.11
C ALA A 157 16.50 7.94 7.50
N ARG A 158 15.83 7.23 6.58
CA ARG A 158 14.52 6.59 6.81
C ARG A 158 14.68 5.22 7.48
N THR A 159 15.70 4.46 7.07
CA THR A 159 16.15 3.26 7.79
C THR A 159 16.71 3.61 9.16
N ALA A 160 17.36 4.76 9.32
CA ALA A 160 17.89 5.24 10.59
C ALA A 160 16.75 5.57 11.52
N ARG A 161 15.63 6.13 11.06
CA ARG A 161 14.43 6.24 11.89
C ARG A 161 13.90 4.86 12.34
N LEU A 162 13.90 3.88 11.43
CA LEU A 162 13.55 2.48 11.74
C LEU A 162 14.52 1.82 12.74
N LEU A 163 15.81 2.20 12.71
CA LEU A 163 16.88 1.63 13.53
C LEU A 163 17.17 2.42 14.82
N SER A 164 16.89 3.72 14.85
CA SER A 164 17.15 4.64 15.97
C SER A 164 16.08 4.57 17.05
N GLU A 165 14.87 4.09 16.71
CA GLU A 165 13.79 3.85 17.66
C GLU A 165 13.91 2.49 18.38
N GLY A 166 15.01 1.74 18.17
CA GLY A 166 15.38 0.62 19.03
C GLY A 166 14.31 -0.46 19.15
N TRP A 167 14.03 -1.18 18.06
CA TRP A 167 13.27 -2.42 18.13
C TRP A 167 14.10 -3.50 18.85
N ALA A 168 14.06 -3.49 20.19
CA ALA A 168 14.07 -4.73 20.94
C ALA A 168 12.66 -5.33 20.79
N LEU A 169 12.57 -6.58 20.33
CA LEU A 169 11.33 -7.35 20.46
C LEU A 169 10.83 -7.21 21.92
N PRO A 170 9.54 -6.93 22.19
CA PRO A 170 9.06 -6.97 23.55
C PRO A 170 9.40 -8.35 24.13
N PRO A 171 9.91 -8.45 25.38
CA PRO A 171 10.07 -9.76 26.00
C PRO A 171 8.72 -10.46 25.95
N CYS A 172 8.71 -11.71 25.52
CA CYS A 172 7.50 -12.52 25.47
C CYS A 172 6.98 -12.73 26.90
N GLU A 173 6.06 -11.88 27.37
CA GLU A 173 5.43 -12.01 28.69
C GLU A 173 4.17 -12.90 28.65
N HIS A 174 3.91 -13.59 27.54
CA HIS A 174 2.77 -14.52 27.42
C HIS A 174 3.24 -15.98 27.47
N PRO A 175 2.94 -16.72 28.56
CA PRO A 175 3.37 -18.12 28.75
C PRO A 175 2.87 -19.11 27.69
N LEU A 176 1.93 -18.71 26.83
CA LEU A 176 1.31 -19.58 25.83
C LEU A 176 1.98 -19.51 24.44
N LEU A 177 2.88 -18.56 24.20
CA LEU A 177 3.58 -18.41 22.91
C LEU A 177 5.04 -18.88 22.95
N CYS A 178 5.63 -19.01 24.12
CA CYS A 178 6.95 -19.62 24.30
C CYS A 178 6.75 -21.08 24.72
N GLY A 179 7.00 -22.01 23.80
CA GLY A 179 6.91 -23.46 24.03
C GLY A 179 7.94 -24.02 25.01
N CYS A 180 8.00 -23.50 26.23
CA CYS A 180 8.70 -24.09 27.36
C CYS A 180 7.72 -25.02 28.08
N GLY A 181 7.68 -26.29 27.68
CA GLY A 181 7.05 -27.32 28.51
C GLY A 181 7.78 -27.46 29.84
N PRO A 182 7.11 -27.88 30.93
CA PRO A 182 7.77 -28.07 32.21
C PRO A 182 8.70 -29.29 32.11
N GLY A 183 10.01 -29.05 32.11
CA GLY A 183 11.02 -30.08 32.31
C GLY A 183 11.10 -30.44 33.80
N GLY A 184 11.08 -31.74 34.09
CA GLY A 184 11.27 -32.29 35.44
C GLY A 184 12.73 -32.35 35.89
#